data_AF-A0A7Y5VZT9-F1
#
_entry.id   AF-A0A7Y5VZT9-F1
#
_cell.length_a   1.000
_cell.length_b   1.000
_cell.length_c   1.000
_cell.angle_alpha   90.00
_cell.angle_beta   90.00
_cell.angle_gamma   90.00
#
_symmetry.space_group_name_H-M   'P 1'
#
loop_
_entity.id
_entity.type
_entity.pdbx_description
1 polymer ?
#
loop_
_entity_poly.entity_id
_entity_poly.type
_entity_poly.pdbx_seq_one_letter_code
_entity_poly.pdbx_strand_id
1 'polypeptide(L)'
;MAGKGTPRLGTSGGFVLGDHTFLVPGVAGPASRLRAPKKAIRGAIPPTYLDGLVRESSPKSPAAVELFRGKFCGHAEPTMAIFDLVIEGEQDLEVSVIAPEDEGNVPLMVARRPGGSWFTLFRRTWEDEQNGLVGVRQSPPTKKEEALFRPHIRTGRVSIGFEYPCDADSRDSVSWLTIDALFEPGTKPLCAVDAEMA
;
A
#
# COMPACT_ATOMS: atom_id res chain seq x y z
N MET A 1 9.91 -29.57 14.81
CA MET A 1 10.47 -28.45 15.58
C MET A 1 11.20 -27.53 14.61
N ALA A 2 10.57 -26.44 14.20
CA ALA A 2 11.16 -25.49 13.26
C ALA A 2 12.06 -24.51 14.03
N GLY A 3 13.34 -24.48 13.68
CA GLY A 3 14.33 -23.59 14.29
C GLY A 3 13.98 -22.13 14.02
N LYS A 4 13.88 -21.33 15.08
CA LYS A 4 13.88 -19.86 15.00
C LYS A 4 15.27 -19.43 14.50
N GLY A 5 15.35 -19.06 13.22
CA GLY A 5 16.57 -18.51 12.63
C GLY A 5 16.87 -17.14 13.24
N THR A 6 17.97 -17.05 13.99
CA THR A 6 18.50 -15.80 14.51
C THR A 6 19.01 -14.94 13.35
N PRO A 7 18.69 -13.64 13.27
CA PRO A 7 19.24 -12.75 12.25
C PRO A 7 20.77 -12.71 12.37
N ARG A 8 21.48 -12.97 11.26
CA ARG A 8 22.93 -12.77 11.18
C ARG A 8 23.20 -11.44 10.50
N LEU A 9 23.85 -10.53 11.21
CA LEU A 9 24.42 -9.32 10.65
C LEU A 9 25.64 -9.69 9.82
N GLY A 10 25.50 -9.65 8.49
CA GLY A 10 26.63 -9.68 7.57
C GLY A 10 27.33 -8.33 7.60
N THR A 11 28.65 -8.34 7.74
CA THR A 11 29.49 -7.14 7.74
C THR A 11 29.39 -6.45 6.37
N SER A 12 28.84 -5.22 6.39
CA SER A 12 28.56 -4.28 5.28
C SER A 12 27.54 -4.73 4.22
N GLY A 13 26.34 -4.12 4.21
CA GLY A 13 25.57 -3.91 2.97
C GLY A 13 24.25 -4.66 2.76
N GLY A 14 23.53 -5.06 3.81
CA GLY A 14 22.12 -5.45 3.69
C GLY A 14 21.61 -6.43 4.75
N PHE A 15 20.29 -6.54 4.88
CA PHE A 15 19.61 -7.56 5.68
C PHE A 15 18.69 -8.41 4.79
N VAL A 16 18.55 -9.68 5.14
CA VAL A 16 17.69 -10.63 4.42
C VAL A 16 16.41 -10.82 5.23
N LEU A 17 15.24 -10.69 4.61
CA LEU A 17 13.97 -11.00 5.23
C LEU A 17 13.13 -11.90 4.31
N GLY A 18 12.94 -13.15 4.75
CA GLY A 18 12.47 -14.22 3.87
C GLY A 18 13.52 -14.58 2.81
N ASP A 19 13.09 -14.68 1.55
CA ASP A 19 13.98 -14.91 0.40
C ASP A 19 14.47 -13.58 -0.24
N HIS A 20 14.17 -12.44 0.39
CA HIS A 20 14.43 -11.10 -0.15
C HIS A 20 15.63 -10.45 0.55
N THR A 21 16.54 -9.85 -0.25
CA THR A 21 17.68 -9.08 0.25
C THR A 21 17.38 -7.59 0.14
N PHE A 22 17.59 -6.87 1.24
CA PHE A 22 17.43 -5.42 1.37
C PHE A 22 18.81 -4.83 1.63
N LEU A 23 19.31 -3.95 0.76
CA LEU A 23 20.72 -3.49 0.83
C LEU A 23 21.00 -2.56 2.02
N VAL A 24 19.98 -1.91 2.59
CA VAL A 24 20.10 -1.04 3.78
C VAL A 24 18.78 -1.07 4.59
N PRO A 25 18.80 -1.43 5.89
CA PRO A 25 17.66 -1.26 6.80
C PRO A 25 17.15 0.18 6.80
N GLY A 26 15.85 0.38 6.59
CA GLY A 26 15.22 1.70 6.66
C GLY A 26 15.40 2.60 5.44
N VAL A 27 16.17 2.19 4.43
CA VAL A 27 16.46 3.04 3.26
C VAL A 27 16.19 2.33 1.94
N ALA A 28 16.60 1.07 1.75
CA ALA A 28 16.57 0.44 0.42
C ALA A 28 15.29 -0.40 0.17
N GLY A 29 14.74 -0.29 -1.05
CA GLY A 29 13.73 -1.21 -1.56
C GLY A 29 14.27 -2.65 -1.73
N PRO A 30 13.39 -3.63 -1.97
CA PRO A 30 13.80 -5.01 -2.12
C PRO A 30 14.48 -5.25 -3.48
N ALA A 31 15.81 -5.24 -3.54
CA ALA A 31 16.64 -5.57 -4.73
C ALA A 31 16.52 -7.04 -5.24
N SER A 32 15.47 -7.74 -4.81
CA SER A 32 15.35 -9.20 -4.79
C SER A 32 14.62 -9.81 -5.99
N ARG A 33 13.97 -9.01 -6.84
CA ARG A 33 13.21 -9.56 -7.98
C ARG A 33 14.07 -10.19 -9.08
N LEU A 34 15.38 -9.96 -9.09
CA LEU A 34 16.28 -10.58 -10.07
C LEU A 34 16.46 -12.09 -9.87
N ARG A 35 16.19 -12.65 -8.68
CA ARG A 35 16.53 -14.06 -8.35
C ARG A 35 15.53 -14.78 -7.44
N ALA A 36 14.60 -14.09 -6.78
CA ALA A 36 13.64 -14.71 -5.88
C ALA A 36 12.38 -15.20 -6.63
N PRO A 37 11.74 -16.30 -6.20
CA PRO A 37 10.45 -16.69 -6.72
C PRO A 37 9.41 -15.60 -6.46
N LYS A 38 8.54 -15.34 -7.44
CA LYS A 38 7.49 -14.33 -7.37
C LYS A 38 6.48 -14.67 -6.26
N LYS A 39 6.66 -14.05 -5.09
CA LYS A 39 5.87 -14.23 -3.87
C LYS A 39 5.72 -12.90 -3.14
N ALA A 40 4.79 -12.85 -2.19
CA ALA A 40 4.51 -11.63 -1.45
C ALA A 40 5.74 -11.19 -0.67
N ILE A 41 6.08 -9.92 -0.77
CA ILE A 41 7.27 -9.36 -0.13
C ILE A 41 6.92 -9.11 1.34
N ARG A 42 7.48 -9.94 2.22
CA ARG A 42 7.28 -9.83 3.67
C ARG A 42 8.29 -8.88 4.29
N GLY A 43 7.88 -8.26 5.40
CA GLY A 43 8.64 -7.30 6.22
C GLY A 43 9.36 -6.20 5.47
N ALA A 44 8.85 -5.81 4.31
CA ALA A 44 9.16 -4.52 3.73
C ALA A 44 8.66 -3.41 4.67
N ILE A 45 9.38 -2.30 4.68
CA ILE A 45 8.95 -1.09 5.37
C ILE A 45 8.00 -0.35 4.42
N PRO A 46 6.85 0.16 4.88
CA PRO A 46 5.94 0.88 4.00
C PRO A 46 6.59 2.17 3.48
N PRO A 47 6.11 2.71 2.34
CA PRO A 47 6.51 4.03 1.87
C PRO A 47 6.33 5.10 2.94
N THR A 48 7.22 6.09 2.92
CA THR A 48 7.37 7.13 3.95
C THR A 48 6.07 7.88 4.24
N TYR A 49 5.23 8.12 3.24
CA TYR A 49 3.97 8.84 3.41
C TYR A 49 2.92 8.09 4.27
N LEU A 50 3.16 6.80 4.56
CA LEU A 50 2.31 5.94 5.40
C LEU A 50 2.91 5.61 6.77
N ASP A 51 4.02 6.24 7.15
CA ASP A 51 4.66 6.01 8.44
C ASP A 51 3.66 6.23 9.60
N GLY A 52 3.51 5.20 10.45
CA GLY A 52 2.61 5.22 11.60
C GLY A 52 1.13 5.06 11.29
N LEU A 53 0.75 4.88 10.01
CA LEU A 53 -0.65 4.73 9.59
C LEU A 53 -1.01 3.32 9.18
N VAL A 54 0.00 2.47 8.96
CA VAL A 54 -0.19 1.12 8.45
C VAL A 54 0.57 0.10 9.29
N ARG A 55 0.17 -1.15 9.15
CA ARG A 55 0.94 -2.31 9.61
C ARG A 55 1.05 -3.33 8.49
N GLU A 56 2.04 -4.22 8.56
CA GLU A 56 2.12 -5.35 7.62
C GLU A 56 0.84 -6.19 7.69
N SER A 57 0.25 -6.48 6.54
CA SER A 57 -0.99 -7.23 6.45
C SER A 57 -0.75 -8.72 6.67
N SER A 58 -1.73 -9.40 7.25
CA SER A 58 -1.70 -10.87 7.41
C SER A 58 -2.59 -11.55 6.38
N PRO A 59 -2.35 -12.82 6.02
CA PRO A 59 -3.26 -13.58 5.14
C PRO A 59 -4.72 -13.71 5.64
N LYS A 60 -4.98 -13.32 6.90
CA LYS A 60 -6.32 -13.27 7.49
C LYS A 60 -6.98 -11.89 7.37
N SER A 61 -6.27 -10.88 6.84
CA SER A 61 -6.85 -9.55 6.62
C SER A 61 -7.97 -9.65 5.59
N PRO A 62 -9.19 -9.20 5.93
CA PRO A 62 -10.33 -9.36 5.05
C PRO A 62 -10.28 -8.40 3.86
N ALA A 63 -9.64 -7.23 3.99
CA ALA A 63 -9.46 -6.28 2.90
C ALA A 63 -8.34 -6.71 1.94
N ALA A 64 -7.30 -7.41 2.41
CA ALA A 64 -6.15 -7.80 1.59
C ALA A 64 -6.31 -9.11 0.80
N VAL A 65 -7.49 -9.75 0.82
CA VAL A 65 -7.68 -11.11 0.28
C VAL A 65 -7.30 -11.19 -1.20
N GLU A 66 -7.71 -10.22 -2.01
CA GLU A 66 -7.43 -10.24 -3.45
C GLU A 66 -5.96 -9.85 -3.76
N LEU A 67 -5.38 -8.90 -3.01
CA LEU A 67 -3.94 -8.62 -3.05
C LEU A 67 -3.08 -9.87 -2.76
N PHE A 68 -3.42 -10.65 -1.73
CA PHE A 68 -2.70 -11.91 -1.42
C PHE A 68 -2.88 -12.99 -2.48
N ARG A 69 -3.96 -12.93 -3.26
CA ARG A 69 -4.20 -13.82 -4.40
C ARG A 69 -3.49 -13.33 -5.66
N GLY A 70 -2.85 -12.17 -5.61
CA GLY A 70 -2.22 -11.54 -6.76
C GLY A 70 -3.24 -11.06 -7.80
N LYS A 71 -4.49 -10.80 -7.39
CA LYS A 71 -5.57 -10.39 -8.28
C LYS A 71 -5.69 -8.87 -8.28
N PHE A 72 -4.75 -8.23 -8.95
CA PHE A 72 -4.70 -6.79 -9.22
C PHE A 72 -4.23 -6.60 -10.68
N CYS A 73 -4.78 -5.61 -11.40
CA CYS A 73 -4.41 -5.19 -12.76
C CYS A 73 -3.90 -6.28 -13.72
N GLY A 74 -4.62 -7.41 -13.87
CA GLY A 74 -4.25 -8.47 -14.81
C GLY A 74 -2.98 -9.27 -14.46
N HIS A 75 -2.37 -8.99 -13.32
CA HIS A 75 -1.34 -9.84 -12.74
C HIS A 75 -2.04 -11.06 -12.10
N ALA A 76 -1.38 -12.21 -12.12
CA ALA A 76 -1.90 -13.46 -11.53
C ALA A 76 -0.90 -14.02 -10.49
N GLU A 77 -0.12 -13.13 -9.88
CA GLU A 77 1.03 -13.46 -9.06
C GLU A 77 1.09 -12.53 -7.85
N PRO A 78 1.25 -13.06 -6.61
CA PRO A 78 1.26 -12.23 -5.40
C PRO A 78 2.64 -11.62 -5.22
N THR A 79 2.94 -10.48 -5.82
CA THR A 79 4.30 -9.88 -5.85
C THR A 79 4.47 -8.63 -4.98
N MET A 80 3.40 -8.21 -4.30
CA MET A 80 3.37 -6.96 -3.53
C MET A 80 3.84 -7.14 -2.08
N ALA A 81 4.37 -6.06 -1.51
CA ALA A 81 4.33 -5.84 -0.07
C ALA A 81 2.94 -5.29 0.29
N ILE A 82 2.25 -5.91 1.25
CA ILE A 82 0.86 -5.59 1.55
C ILE A 82 0.73 -5.11 2.99
N PHE A 83 0.02 -4.00 3.16
CA PHE A 83 -0.18 -3.34 4.44
C PHE A 83 -1.67 -3.11 4.71
N ASP A 84 -2.10 -3.32 5.96
CA ASP A 84 -3.42 -2.91 6.40
C ASP A 84 -3.34 -1.47 6.94
N LEU A 85 -4.34 -0.65 6.58
CA LEU A 85 -4.46 0.69 7.11
C LEU A 85 -5.01 0.63 8.54
N VAL A 86 -4.27 1.23 9.48
CA VAL A 86 -4.54 1.24 10.92
C VAL A 86 -4.27 2.65 11.47
N ILE A 87 -5.22 3.55 11.28
CA ILE A 87 -5.06 4.97 11.66
C ILE A 87 -5.32 5.12 13.16
N GLU A 88 -4.29 5.51 13.91
CA GLU A 88 -4.35 5.64 15.38
C GLU A 88 -4.81 4.34 16.08
N GLY A 89 -4.51 3.18 15.49
CA GLY A 89 -4.91 1.87 16.04
C GLY A 89 -6.26 1.36 15.52
N GLU A 90 -7.05 2.19 14.83
CA GLU A 90 -8.38 1.84 14.32
C GLU A 90 -8.30 1.22 12.92
N GLN A 91 -9.11 0.18 12.68
CA GLN A 91 -9.18 -0.55 11.40
C GLN A 91 -10.50 -0.35 10.67
N ASP A 92 -11.57 -0.05 11.40
CA ASP A 92 -12.86 0.28 10.82
C ASP A 92 -12.89 1.80 10.57
N LEU A 93 -12.56 2.17 9.33
CA LEU A 93 -12.26 3.53 8.92
C LEU A 93 -13.44 4.14 8.17
N GLU A 94 -13.57 5.46 8.29
CA GLU A 94 -14.34 6.23 7.32
C GLU A 94 -13.46 6.48 6.11
N VAL A 95 -13.95 6.06 4.94
CA VAL A 95 -13.23 6.07 3.68
C VAL A 95 -14.08 6.78 2.65
N SER A 96 -13.44 7.53 1.77
CA SER A 96 -14.12 8.04 0.59
C SER A 96 -13.21 8.02 -0.63
N VAL A 97 -13.85 7.87 -1.78
CA VAL A 97 -13.24 7.77 -3.09
C VAL A 97 -13.95 8.80 -3.94
N ILE A 98 -13.18 9.74 -4.49
CA ILE A 98 -13.66 10.55 -5.61
C ILE A 98 -13.30 9.76 -6.85
N ALA A 99 -14.29 9.37 -7.65
CA ALA A 99 -14.14 8.92 -9.03
C ALA A 99 -14.70 10.04 -9.92
N PRO A 100 -14.07 10.39 -11.07
CA PRO A 100 -14.71 11.24 -12.06
C PRO A 100 -15.81 10.41 -12.70
N GLU A 101 -16.89 11.07 -13.10
CA GLU A 101 -18.10 10.40 -13.57
C GLU A 101 -17.88 9.57 -14.86
N ASP A 102 -16.78 9.80 -15.60
CA ASP A 102 -16.62 9.28 -16.97
C ASP A 102 -15.39 8.40 -17.29
N GLU A 103 -14.42 8.18 -16.38
CA GLU A 103 -13.14 7.53 -16.81
C GLU A 103 -12.63 6.36 -15.96
N GLY A 104 -13.35 5.86 -14.95
CA GLY A 104 -12.93 4.67 -14.19
C GLY A 104 -11.64 4.82 -13.35
N ASN A 105 -10.94 5.94 -13.46
CA ASN A 105 -9.77 6.29 -12.66
C ASN A 105 -10.17 6.96 -11.34
N VAL A 106 -9.46 6.75 -10.24
CA VAL A 106 -9.76 7.39 -8.95
C VAL A 106 -8.85 8.62 -8.72
N PRO A 107 -9.34 9.88 -8.83
CA PRO A 107 -8.55 11.08 -8.59
C PRO A 107 -8.06 11.20 -7.16
N LEU A 108 -8.85 10.73 -6.19
CA LEU A 108 -8.52 10.87 -4.77
C LEU A 108 -9.15 9.74 -3.96
N MET A 109 -8.33 9.07 -3.16
CA MET A 109 -8.78 8.20 -2.09
C MET A 109 -8.29 8.72 -0.74
N VAL A 110 -9.20 8.82 0.22
CA VAL A 110 -8.94 9.31 1.58
C VAL A 110 -9.51 8.37 2.63
N ALA A 111 -8.91 8.37 3.81
CA ALA A 111 -9.43 7.68 4.97
C ALA A 111 -9.17 8.43 6.26
N ARG A 112 -9.97 8.13 7.28
CA ARG A 112 -9.76 8.56 8.66
C ARG A 112 -10.35 7.52 9.62
N ARG A 113 -9.92 7.55 10.88
CA ARG A 113 -10.75 6.97 11.94
C ARG A 113 -12.05 7.77 12.07
N PRO A 114 -13.15 7.17 12.55
CA PRO A 114 -14.39 7.90 12.80
C PRO A 114 -14.16 9.18 13.62
N GLY A 115 -14.63 10.31 13.10
CA GLY A 115 -14.46 11.64 13.70
C GLY A 115 -13.02 12.20 13.73
N GLY A 116 -12.05 11.53 13.08
CA GLY A 116 -10.65 11.94 13.04
C GLY A 116 -10.29 12.90 11.90
N SER A 117 -8.98 13.10 11.72
CA SER A 117 -8.41 13.87 10.60
C SER A 117 -8.32 13.02 9.34
N TRP A 118 -8.58 13.64 8.18
CA TRP A 118 -8.47 12.98 6.89
C TRP A 118 -7.03 12.82 6.43
N PHE A 119 -6.72 11.63 5.95
CA PHE A 119 -5.45 11.26 5.35
C PHE A 119 -5.67 10.89 3.89
N THR A 120 -4.85 11.45 2.99
CA THR A 120 -4.81 11.04 1.60
C THR A 120 -4.03 9.72 1.47
N LEU A 121 -4.66 8.73 0.84
CA LEU A 121 -4.06 7.43 0.54
C LEU A 121 -3.55 7.34 -0.90
N PHE A 122 -4.23 8.03 -1.83
CA PHE A 122 -3.88 8.11 -3.23
C PHE A 122 -4.36 9.44 -3.83
N ARG A 123 -3.57 10.00 -4.74
CA ARG A 123 -3.97 11.08 -5.66
C ARG A 123 -3.53 10.69 -7.06
N ARG A 124 -4.39 10.89 -8.05
CA ARG A 124 -4.05 10.61 -9.46
C ARG A 124 -2.83 11.40 -9.95
N THR A 125 -2.66 12.63 -9.45
CA THR A 125 -1.47 13.44 -9.79
C THR A 125 -0.16 12.79 -9.34
N TRP A 126 -0.17 11.82 -8.40
CA TRP A 126 1.03 11.07 -8.05
C TRP A 126 1.47 10.12 -9.16
N GLU A 127 0.53 9.54 -9.89
CA GLU A 127 0.80 8.70 -11.06
C GLU A 127 1.23 9.56 -12.26
N ASP A 128 0.56 10.69 -12.49
CA ASP A 128 0.82 11.51 -13.68
C ASP A 128 2.10 12.36 -13.59
N GLU A 129 2.57 12.70 -12.37
CA GLU A 129 3.67 13.66 -12.16
C GLU A 129 4.94 13.04 -11.55
N GLN A 130 4.90 11.79 -11.07
CA GLN A 130 6.01 11.20 -10.30
C GLN A 130 6.31 9.76 -10.74
N ASN A 131 7.57 9.51 -11.12
CA ASN A 131 8.11 8.16 -11.36
C ASN A 131 8.39 7.47 -10.00
N GLY A 132 7.34 7.26 -9.21
CA GLY A 132 7.37 6.60 -7.91
C GLY A 132 6.70 7.45 -6.83
N LEU A 133 6.94 7.08 -5.56
CA LEU A 133 6.44 7.81 -4.39
C LEU A 133 7.55 8.64 -3.70
N VAL A 134 8.71 8.74 -4.34
CA VAL A 134 9.88 9.46 -3.81
C VAL A 134 9.53 10.95 -3.67
N GLY A 135 9.57 11.45 -2.43
CA GLY A 135 9.23 12.85 -2.13
C GLY A 135 7.74 13.12 -1.92
N VAL A 136 6.86 12.12 -2.12
CA VAL A 136 5.46 12.22 -1.69
C VAL A 136 5.43 12.43 -0.19
N ARG A 137 4.79 13.54 0.20
CA ARG A 137 4.50 13.83 1.60
C ARG A 137 3.02 13.73 1.83
N GLN A 138 2.67 13.23 3.00
CA GLN A 138 1.28 13.21 3.40
C GLN A 138 0.75 14.63 3.54
N SER A 139 -0.33 14.92 2.83
CA SER A 139 -1.08 16.17 2.91
C SER A 139 -2.57 15.85 3.09
N PRO A 140 -3.29 16.52 3.99
CA PRO A 140 -4.72 16.35 4.08
C PRO A 140 -5.41 16.83 2.79
N PRO A 141 -6.63 16.34 2.49
CA PRO A 141 -7.42 16.90 1.41
C PRO A 141 -7.72 18.40 1.62
N THR A 142 -7.79 19.14 0.53
CA THR A 142 -8.22 20.54 0.55
C THR A 142 -9.70 20.63 0.89
N LYS A 143 -10.16 21.81 1.36
CA LYS A 143 -11.60 22.02 1.64
C LYS A 143 -12.49 21.80 0.41
N LYS A 144 -11.97 22.06 -0.79
CA LYS A 144 -12.69 21.83 -2.05
C LYS A 144 -12.84 20.33 -2.31
N GLU A 145 -11.77 19.56 -2.15
CA GLU A 145 -11.80 18.10 -2.25
C GLU A 145 -12.70 17.47 -1.20
N GLU A 146 -12.65 17.97 0.03
CA GLU A 146 -13.49 17.49 1.12
C GLU A 146 -14.99 17.70 0.85
N ALA A 147 -15.36 18.83 0.24
CA ALA A 147 -16.75 19.05 -0.16
C ALA A 147 -17.24 18.03 -1.20
N LEU A 148 -16.34 17.53 -2.07
CA LEU A 148 -16.67 16.57 -3.11
C LEU A 148 -16.86 15.16 -2.55
N PHE A 149 -16.02 14.71 -1.62
CA PHE A 149 -16.09 13.34 -1.12
C PHE A 149 -17.02 13.15 0.09
N ARG A 150 -17.37 14.22 0.82
CA ARG A 150 -18.22 14.14 2.02
C ARG A 150 -19.55 13.39 1.83
N PRO A 151 -20.28 13.55 0.71
CA PRO A 151 -21.53 12.81 0.48
C PRO A 151 -21.31 11.30 0.30
N HIS A 152 -20.09 10.86 0.06
CA HIS A 152 -19.73 9.49 -0.33
C HIS A 152 -18.86 8.79 0.71
N ILE A 153 -18.97 9.18 1.98
CA ILE A 153 -18.24 8.53 3.07
C ILE A 153 -18.87 7.17 3.37
N ARG A 154 -18.02 6.14 3.45
CA ARG A 154 -18.41 4.77 3.80
C ARG A 154 -17.51 4.26 4.91
N THR A 155 -18.05 3.39 5.77
CA THR A 155 -17.23 2.67 6.75
C THR A 155 -16.66 1.40 6.11
N GLY A 156 -15.38 1.14 6.33
CA GLY A 156 -14.74 -0.06 5.82
C GLY A 156 -13.29 -0.23 6.23
N ARG A 157 -12.69 -1.32 5.75
CA ARG A 157 -11.29 -1.68 5.96
C ARG A 157 -10.52 -1.49 4.67
N VAL A 158 -9.28 -1.05 4.78
CA VAL A 158 -8.43 -0.75 3.62
C VAL A 158 -7.11 -1.50 3.74
N SER A 159 -6.68 -2.10 2.62
CA SER A 159 -5.35 -2.67 2.47
C SER A 159 -4.68 -2.09 1.23
N ILE A 160 -3.38 -1.84 1.32
CA ILE A 160 -2.58 -1.22 0.26
C ILE A 160 -1.45 -2.18 -0.10
N GLY A 161 -1.31 -2.47 -1.39
CA GLY A 161 -0.24 -3.24 -1.98
C GLY A 161 0.74 -2.35 -2.73
N PHE A 162 2.04 -2.61 -2.56
CA PHE A 162 3.12 -1.94 -3.28
C PHE A 162 3.98 -2.95 -4.01
N GLU A 163 4.14 -2.72 -5.31
CA GLU A 163 5.11 -3.39 -6.17
C GLU A 163 6.38 -2.55 -6.23
N TYR A 164 7.52 -3.20 -6.05
CA TYR A 164 8.83 -2.57 -6.19
C TYR A 164 9.49 -3.09 -7.48
N PRO A 165 10.07 -2.20 -8.31
CA PRO A 165 10.90 -2.63 -9.42
C PRO A 165 12.15 -3.37 -8.90
N CYS A 166 12.80 -4.12 -9.78
CA CYS A 166 13.93 -4.98 -9.39
C CYS A 166 15.16 -4.20 -8.92
N ASP A 167 15.25 -2.94 -9.32
CA ASP A 167 16.30 -1.97 -9.03
C ASP A 167 15.84 -0.88 -8.04
N ALA A 168 14.76 -1.12 -7.29
CA ALA A 168 14.28 -0.20 -6.26
C ALA A 168 15.40 0.17 -5.25
N ASP A 169 15.83 1.42 -5.28
CA ASP A 169 16.87 1.98 -4.43
C ASP A 169 16.32 2.56 -3.11
N SER A 170 14.99 2.69 -3.00
CA SER A 170 14.31 3.15 -1.80
C SER A 170 12.98 2.44 -1.53
N ARG A 171 12.46 2.56 -0.28
CA ARG A 171 11.09 2.12 0.07
C ARG A 171 9.99 2.96 -0.59
N ASP A 172 10.35 4.09 -1.18
CA ASP A 172 9.43 4.97 -1.91
C ASP A 172 9.54 4.74 -3.44
N SER A 173 10.52 3.95 -3.88
CA SER A 173 10.73 3.55 -5.28
C SER A 173 9.77 2.41 -5.62
N VAL A 174 8.51 2.76 -5.81
CA VAL A 174 7.38 1.85 -6.12
C VAL A 174 7.05 1.98 -7.60
N SER A 175 6.81 0.86 -8.28
CA SER A 175 6.37 0.84 -9.69
C SER A 175 4.87 0.66 -9.83
N TRP A 176 4.20 0.03 -8.85
CA TRP A 176 2.73 -0.08 -8.82
C TRP A 176 2.17 0.05 -7.40
N LEU A 177 0.98 0.66 -7.31
CA LEU A 177 0.20 0.81 -6.10
C LEU A 177 -1.21 0.28 -6.34
N THR A 178 -1.68 -0.62 -5.47
CA THR A 178 -3.07 -1.10 -5.49
C THR A 178 -3.70 -0.92 -4.12
N ILE A 179 -4.94 -0.41 -4.06
CA ILE A 179 -5.69 -0.27 -2.81
C ILE A 179 -6.98 -1.09 -2.91
N ASP A 180 -7.13 -2.06 -2.01
CA ASP A 180 -8.37 -2.78 -1.80
C ASP A 180 -9.15 -2.19 -0.62
N ALA A 181 -10.45 -2.04 -0.79
CA ALA A 181 -11.36 -1.58 0.26
C ALA A 181 -12.54 -2.55 0.44
N LEU A 182 -12.79 -2.96 1.69
CA LEU A 182 -13.96 -3.73 2.09
C LEU A 182 -14.92 -2.81 2.85
N PHE A 183 -15.99 -2.38 2.19
CA PHE A 183 -17.02 -1.51 2.78
C PHE A 183 -18.16 -2.31 3.39
N GLU A 184 -18.80 -1.80 4.44
CA GLU A 184 -19.99 -2.42 5.04
C GLU A 184 -21.30 -1.91 4.41
N PRO A 185 -22.34 -2.78 4.25
CA PRO A 185 -22.26 -4.23 4.26
C PRO A 185 -21.65 -4.74 2.93
N GLY A 186 -20.56 -5.48 3.01
CA GLY A 186 -19.85 -6.00 1.83
C GLY A 186 -19.21 -7.34 2.13
N THR A 187 -19.24 -8.24 1.16
CA THR A 187 -18.73 -9.62 1.31
C THR A 187 -17.39 -9.84 0.62
N LYS A 188 -16.96 -8.90 -0.24
CA LYS A 188 -15.68 -8.94 -0.95
C LYS A 188 -15.07 -7.55 -1.04
N PRO A 189 -13.74 -7.43 -0.94
CA PRO A 189 -13.05 -6.18 -1.23
C PRO A 189 -13.27 -5.76 -2.68
N LEU A 190 -13.34 -4.45 -2.88
CA LEU A 190 -13.28 -3.78 -4.17
C LEU A 190 -11.83 -3.28 -4.37
N CYS A 191 -11.26 -3.52 -5.56
CA CYS A 191 -10.07 -2.78 -5.99
C CYS A 191 -10.49 -1.31 -6.22
N ALA A 192 -10.12 -0.45 -5.28
CA ALA A 192 -10.48 0.97 -5.26
C ALA A 192 -9.46 1.81 -6.02
N VAL A 193 -8.18 1.43 -6.01
CA VAL A 193 -7.12 2.07 -6.78
C VAL A 193 -6.24 0.99 -7.37
N ASP A 194 -5.88 1.14 -8.63
CA ASP A 194 -4.88 0.32 -9.31
C ASP A 194 -4.07 1.23 -10.22
N ALA A 195 -2.85 1.58 -9.82
CA ALA A 195 -2.08 2.66 -10.42
C ALA A 195 -0.64 2.21 -10.73
N GLU A 196 -0.21 2.52 -11.95
CA GLU A 196 1.20 2.49 -12.33
C GLU A 196 1.85 3.77 -11.81
N MET A 197 3.07 3.67 -11.28
CA MET A 197 3.80 4.81 -10.72
C MET A 197 5.05 5.14 -11.54
N ALA A 198 5.25 4.53 -12.72
CA ALA A 198 6.50 4.55 -13.48
C ALA A 198 6.31 4.98 -14.94
#